data_AF-A0A536TYV3-F1
#
_entry.id   AF-A0A536TYV3-F1
#
_cell.length_a   1.000
_cell.length_b   1.000
_cell.length_c   1.000
_cell.angle_alpha   90.00
_cell.angle_beta   90.00
_cell.angle_gamma   90.00
#
_symmetry.space_group_name_H-M   'P 1'
#
loop_
_entity.id
_entity.type
_entity.pdbx_description
1 polymer ?
#
loop_
_entity_poly.entity_id
_entity_poly.type
_entity_poly.pdbx_seq_one_letter_code
_entity_poly.pdbx_strand_id
1 'polypeptide(L)'
;MTTARIARYAATALFATLSQAAPAQQAPPPPPTSATVVPQRTPGLTPELAEVARLIHEGQYAPALVKIDAVLATDAKNPQARFLKGVVQTDETKTEAAIATFQALTEDYPELPEPYNNLAVIWAQRGEYDKARRALELALATRPDYAIAHENLGDIYARLASAEYDQAVVLDKTNRSAQTKLALVRELFAVAPSSTAPKPSEPKPAPAPKPKQ
;
A
#
# COMPACT_ATOMS: atom_id res chain seq x y z
N MET A 1 69.00 25.22 -41.06
CA MET A 1 69.00 26.43 -40.21
C MET A 1 67.61 27.04 -40.25
N THR A 2 66.87 27.05 -39.14
CA THR A 2 66.02 28.15 -38.65
C THR A 2 65.33 27.66 -37.38
N THR A 3 65.76 28.27 -36.27
CA THR A 3 65.32 28.07 -34.90
C THR A 3 63.98 28.76 -34.69
N ALA A 4 62.93 28.05 -34.28
CA ALA A 4 61.68 28.67 -33.83
C ALA A 4 61.65 28.74 -32.30
N ARG A 5 61.57 29.98 -31.80
CA ARG A 5 61.59 30.36 -30.40
C ARG A 5 60.27 30.06 -29.69
N ILE A 6 60.45 29.79 -28.41
CA ILE A 6 59.50 29.62 -27.31
C ILE A 6 58.63 30.88 -27.13
N ALA A 7 57.32 30.68 -26.95
CA ALA A 7 56.46 31.58 -26.19
C ALA A 7 55.53 30.75 -25.30
N ARG A 8 55.75 30.85 -23.98
CA ARG A 8 54.93 30.25 -22.92
C ARG A 8 53.70 31.12 -22.69
N TYR A 9 52.52 30.53 -22.63
CA TYR A 9 51.44 31.00 -21.76
C TYR A 9 50.74 29.78 -21.16
N ALA A 10 50.65 29.80 -19.83
CA ALA A 10 50.00 28.80 -19.00
C ALA A 10 48.47 28.95 -19.08
N ALA A 11 47.76 27.84 -19.15
CA ALA A 11 46.35 27.77 -18.81
C ALA A 11 46.01 26.35 -18.35
N THR A 12 46.26 26.12 -17.06
CA THR A 12 45.70 25.01 -16.28
C THR A 12 44.22 25.29 -16.11
N ALA A 13 43.34 24.49 -16.72
CA ALA A 13 41.91 24.53 -16.42
C ALA A 13 41.39 23.09 -16.35
N LEU A 14 41.53 22.52 -15.15
CA LEU A 14 40.88 21.30 -14.71
C LEU A 14 39.40 21.62 -14.52
N PHE A 15 38.55 21.36 -15.51
CA PHE A 15 37.11 21.39 -15.30
C PHE A 15 36.69 20.09 -14.61
N ALA A 16 36.70 20.10 -13.28
CA ALA A 16 36.00 19.13 -12.47
C ALA A 16 34.49 19.28 -12.75
N THR A 17 33.92 18.31 -13.45
CA THR A 17 32.48 18.17 -13.57
C THR A 17 31.91 17.82 -12.19
N LEU A 18 31.31 18.81 -11.52
CA LEU A 18 30.40 18.55 -10.42
C LEU A 18 29.20 17.78 -10.99
N SER A 19 29.25 16.46 -10.91
CA SER A 19 28.07 15.61 -11.03
C SER A 19 27.13 16.00 -9.90
N GLN A 20 26.08 16.75 -10.24
CA GLN A 20 24.98 17.01 -9.32
C GLN A 20 24.35 15.65 -9.01
N ALA A 21 24.64 15.14 -7.81
CA ALA A 21 23.89 14.02 -7.26
C ALA A 21 22.42 14.43 -7.24
N ALA A 22 21.59 13.68 -7.99
CA ALA A 22 20.15 13.80 -7.92
C ALA A 22 19.70 13.70 -6.45
N PRO A 23 18.71 14.49 -6.00
CA PRO A 23 18.19 14.35 -4.65
C PRO A 23 17.73 12.90 -4.47
N ALA A 24 18.19 12.27 -3.41
CA ALA A 24 17.78 10.91 -3.05
C ALA A 24 16.26 10.83 -3.11
N GLN A 25 15.74 10.04 -4.05
CA GLN A 25 14.34 9.65 -4.06
C GLN A 25 14.08 8.97 -2.71
N GLN A 26 13.40 9.69 -1.82
CA GLN A 26 12.94 9.15 -0.55
C GLN A 26 12.11 7.91 -0.85
N ALA A 27 12.32 6.85 -0.06
CA ALA A 27 11.57 5.61 -0.20
C ALA A 27 10.07 5.92 -0.26
N PRO A 28 9.32 5.27 -1.17
CA PRO A 28 7.89 5.49 -1.26
C PRO A 28 7.25 5.26 0.12
N PRO A 29 6.31 6.11 0.54
CA PRO A 29 5.64 5.94 1.82
C PRO A 29 5.00 4.55 1.88
N PRO A 30 4.96 3.89 3.06
CA PRO A 30 4.45 2.53 3.20
C PRO A 30 3.04 2.44 2.63
N PRO A 31 2.59 1.32 2.05
CA PRO A 31 1.26 1.23 1.44
C PRO A 31 0.13 1.44 2.46
N PRO A 32 -1.12 1.74 2.01
CA PRO A 32 -2.27 1.80 2.91
C PRO A 32 -2.36 0.52 3.76
N THR A 33 -2.60 0.69 5.06
CA THR A 33 -2.47 -0.34 6.09
C THR A 33 -3.56 -1.41 6.07
N SER A 34 -4.63 -1.19 5.30
CA SER A 34 -5.69 -2.17 5.12
C SER A 34 -5.22 -3.27 4.20
N ALA A 35 -4.71 -4.34 4.81
CA ALA A 35 -4.44 -5.62 4.16
C ALA A 35 -5.60 -6.03 3.25
N THR A 36 -5.30 -6.72 2.16
CA THR A 36 -6.24 -7.39 1.27
C THR A 36 -7.38 -7.99 2.09
N VAL A 37 -8.58 -7.40 2.03
CA VAL A 37 -9.68 -7.83 2.90
C VAL A 37 -10.29 -9.08 2.28
N VAL A 38 -9.93 -10.25 2.78
CA VAL A 38 -10.81 -11.41 2.70
C VAL A 38 -12.06 -11.03 3.49
N PRO A 39 -13.25 -10.95 2.89
CA PRO A 39 -14.45 -10.60 3.64
C PRO A 39 -14.66 -11.63 4.74
N GLN A 40 -14.48 -11.21 6.00
CA GLN A 40 -14.59 -12.12 7.15
C GLN A 40 -16.02 -12.65 7.35
N ARG A 41 -17.02 -12.02 6.73
CA ARG A 41 -18.40 -12.49 6.66
C ARG A 41 -19.06 -12.00 5.36
N THR A 42 -18.87 -12.71 4.26
CA THR A 42 -19.81 -12.65 3.14
C THR A 42 -20.93 -13.66 3.40
N PRO A 43 -22.19 -13.21 3.61
CA PRO A 43 -23.33 -14.09 3.46
C PRO A 43 -23.26 -14.76 2.08
N GLY A 44 -23.33 -16.10 2.02
CA GLY A 44 -23.31 -16.84 0.77
C GLY A 44 -21.97 -17.43 0.34
N LEU A 45 -20.92 -17.37 1.19
CA LEU A 45 -19.72 -18.18 0.94
C LEU A 45 -20.09 -19.67 1.14
N THR A 46 -19.91 -20.48 0.11
CA THR A 46 -20.12 -21.93 0.22
C THR A 46 -19.17 -22.51 1.27
N PRO A 47 -19.51 -23.63 1.94
CA PRO A 47 -18.60 -24.27 2.90
C PRO A 47 -17.20 -24.55 2.33
N GLU A 48 -17.13 -24.85 1.03
CA GLU A 48 -15.86 -25.05 0.32
C GLU A 48 -15.03 -23.77 0.22
N LEU A 49 -15.64 -22.63 -0.12
CA LEU A 49 -14.94 -21.35 -0.21
C LEU A 49 -14.64 -20.75 1.17
N ALA A 50 -15.41 -21.10 2.21
CA ALA A 50 -15.07 -20.77 3.59
C ALA A 50 -13.77 -21.44 4.04
N GLU A 51 -13.55 -22.70 3.64
CA GLU A 51 -12.29 -23.38 3.87
C GLU A 51 -11.13 -22.72 3.10
N VAL A 52 -11.35 -22.31 1.85
CA VAL A 52 -10.36 -21.53 1.08
C VAL A 52 -9.98 -20.24 1.83
N ALA A 53 -10.96 -19.48 2.31
CA ALA A 53 -10.72 -18.25 3.06
C ALA A 53 -9.90 -18.50 4.34
N ARG A 54 -10.17 -19.61 5.05
CA ARG A 54 -9.37 -20.02 6.21
C ARG A 54 -7.93 -20.34 5.82
N LEU A 55 -7.71 -21.12 4.75
CA LEU A 55 -6.38 -21.45 4.26
C LEU A 55 -5.57 -20.20 3.87
N ILE A 56 -6.22 -19.22 3.22
CA ILE A 56 -5.60 -17.94 2.88
C ILE A 56 -5.18 -17.20 4.15
N HIS A 57 -6.07 -17.11 5.15
CA HIS A 57 -5.75 -16.46 6.42
C HIS A 57 -4.57 -17.12 7.15
N GLU A 58 -4.38 -18.43 6.97
CA GLU A 58 -3.26 -19.19 7.52
C GLU A 58 -1.99 -19.13 6.65
N GLY A 59 -2.01 -18.40 5.53
CA GLY A 59 -0.91 -18.30 4.57
C GLY A 59 -0.71 -19.57 3.74
N GLN A 60 -1.64 -20.52 3.79
CA GLN A 60 -1.59 -21.77 3.05
C GLN A 60 -2.11 -21.58 1.61
N TYR A 61 -1.36 -20.83 0.81
CA TYR A 61 -1.78 -20.45 -0.54
C TYR A 61 -1.84 -21.61 -1.53
N ALA A 62 -0.89 -22.54 -1.48
CA ALA A 62 -0.89 -23.71 -2.37
C ALA A 62 -2.17 -24.57 -2.25
N PRO A 63 -2.58 -25.03 -1.05
CA PRO A 63 -3.84 -25.78 -0.92
C PRO A 63 -5.08 -24.91 -1.17
N ALA A 64 -5.02 -23.60 -0.88
CA ALA A 64 -6.12 -22.68 -1.24
C ALA A 64 -6.33 -22.63 -2.76
N LEU A 65 -5.25 -22.49 -3.54
CA LEU A 65 -5.31 -22.45 -5.01
C LEU A 65 -5.84 -23.74 -5.61
N VAL A 66 -5.46 -24.91 -5.07
CA VAL A 66 -6.02 -26.21 -5.54
C VAL A 66 -7.54 -26.23 -5.42
N LYS A 67 -8.08 -25.76 -4.29
CA LYS A 67 -9.54 -25.70 -4.07
C LYS A 67 -10.21 -24.63 -4.93
N ILE A 68 -9.59 -23.46 -5.07
CA ILE A 68 -10.05 -22.40 -5.96
C ILE A 68 -10.18 -22.91 -7.39
N ASP A 69 -9.14 -23.57 -7.91
CA ASP A 69 -9.13 -24.08 -9.28
C ASP A 69 -10.14 -25.22 -9.48
N ALA A 70 -10.42 -26.02 -8.44
CA ALA A 70 -11.51 -27.01 -8.48
C ALA A 70 -12.89 -26.35 -8.65
N VAL A 71 -13.17 -25.28 -7.90
CA VAL A 71 -14.41 -24.51 -8.05
C VAL A 71 -14.49 -23.90 -9.44
N LEU A 72 -13.41 -23.26 -9.91
CA LEU A 72 -13.37 -22.61 -11.23
C LEU A 72 -13.43 -23.60 -12.40
N ALA A 73 -13.03 -24.86 -12.20
CA ALA A 73 -13.23 -25.91 -13.20
C ALA A 73 -14.71 -26.24 -13.42
N THR A 74 -15.55 -26.06 -12.38
CA THR A 74 -17.01 -26.29 -12.47
C THR A 74 -17.79 -25.03 -12.86
N ASP A 75 -17.36 -23.88 -12.34
CA ASP A 75 -17.95 -22.57 -12.63
C ASP A 75 -16.82 -21.55 -12.81
N ALA A 76 -16.36 -21.41 -14.05
CA ALA A 76 -15.26 -20.53 -14.41
C ALA A 76 -15.53 -19.05 -14.12
N LYS A 77 -16.80 -18.65 -13.98
CA LYS A 77 -17.19 -17.26 -13.71
C LYS A 77 -17.44 -16.98 -12.23
N ASN A 78 -17.40 -17.99 -11.35
CA ASN A 78 -17.67 -17.84 -9.93
C ASN A 78 -16.95 -16.62 -9.30
N PRO A 79 -17.67 -15.55 -8.92
CA PRO A 79 -17.03 -14.30 -8.53
C PRO A 79 -16.26 -14.43 -7.21
N GLN A 80 -16.74 -15.25 -6.27
CA GLN A 80 -16.09 -15.47 -4.98
C GLN A 80 -14.77 -16.24 -5.14
N ALA A 81 -14.74 -17.30 -5.95
CA ALA A 81 -13.51 -18.05 -6.21
C ALA A 81 -12.46 -17.20 -6.95
N ARG A 82 -12.88 -16.42 -7.96
CA ARG A 82 -12.02 -15.45 -8.66
C ARG A 82 -11.49 -14.39 -7.71
N PHE A 83 -12.33 -13.89 -6.80
CA PHE A 83 -11.93 -12.90 -5.80
C PHE A 83 -10.84 -13.46 -4.88
N LEU A 84 -11.05 -14.65 -4.31
CA LEU A 84 -10.08 -15.31 -3.44
C LEU A 84 -8.77 -15.64 -4.20
N LYS A 85 -8.85 -15.96 -5.49
CA LYS A 85 -7.66 -16.09 -6.35
C LYS A 85 -6.88 -14.78 -6.44
N GLY A 86 -7.56 -13.67 -6.68
CA GLY A 86 -6.97 -12.33 -6.71
C GLY A 86 -6.29 -11.99 -5.39
N VAL A 87 -6.92 -12.32 -4.25
CA VAL A 87 -6.33 -12.12 -2.92
C VAL A 87 -5.03 -12.91 -2.76
N VAL A 88 -5.03 -14.20 -3.07
CA VAL A 88 -3.82 -15.03 -3.02
C VAL A 88 -2.72 -14.46 -3.92
N GLN A 89 -3.06 -14.02 -5.12
CA GLN A 89 -2.10 -13.41 -6.04
C GLN A 89 -1.49 -12.13 -5.46
N THR A 90 -2.29 -11.28 -4.79
CA THR A 90 -1.80 -10.09 -4.11
C THR A 90 -0.84 -10.46 -2.98
N ASP A 91 -1.21 -11.41 -2.13
CA ASP A 91 -0.41 -11.81 -0.96
C ASP A 91 0.89 -12.54 -1.36
N GLU A 92 0.89 -13.24 -2.49
CA GLU A 92 2.09 -13.81 -3.11
C GLU A 92 2.87 -12.80 -3.97
N THR A 93 2.52 -11.50 -3.93
CA THR A 93 3.14 -10.40 -4.69
C THR A 93 3.07 -10.55 -6.23
N LYS A 94 2.20 -11.42 -6.74
CA LYS A 94 1.90 -11.63 -8.16
C LYS A 94 1.03 -10.50 -8.71
N THR A 95 1.56 -9.28 -8.63
CA THR A 95 0.85 -8.00 -8.81
C THR A 95 0.07 -7.93 -10.12
N GLU A 96 0.71 -8.24 -11.26
CA GLU A 96 0.04 -8.16 -12.57
C GLU A 96 -1.08 -9.19 -12.74
N ALA A 97 -0.91 -10.38 -12.16
CA ALA A 97 -1.94 -11.41 -12.17
C ALA A 97 -3.15 -11.00 -11.31
N ALA A 98 -2.90 -10.42 -10.13
CA ALA A 98 -3.95 -9.90 -9.26
C ALA A 98 -4.75 -8.78 -9.95
N ILE A 99 -4.04 -7.82 -10.59
CA ILE A 99 -4.68 -6.74 -11.36
C ILE A 99 -5.58 -7.33 -12.45
N ALA A 100 -5.07 -8.25 -13.27
CA ALA A 100 -5.86 -8.88 -14.33
C ALA A 100 -7.10 -9.60 -13.78
N THR A 101 -6.96 -10.34 -12.67
CA THR A 101 -8.07 -11.06 -12.04
C THR A 101 -9.14 -10.11 -11.52
N PHE A 102 -8.74 -9.05 -10.80
CA PHE A 102 -9.69 -8.08 -10.27
C PHE A 102 -10.31 -7.20 -11.35
N GLN A 103 -9.57 -6.80 -12.39
CA GLN A 103 -10.11 -6.07 -13.53
C GLN A 103 -11.20 -6.89 -14.23
N ALA A 104 -10.92 -8.16 -14.53
CA ALA A 104 -11.91 -9.04 -15.12
C ALA A 104 -13.14 -9.22 -14.22
N LEU A 105 -12.98 -9.21 -12.89
CA LEU A 105 -14.11 -9.21 -11.96
C LEU A 105 -14.92 -7.91 -12.03
N THR A 106 -14.28 -6.75 -12.12
CA THR A 106 -14.99 -5.47 -12.25
C THR A 106 -15.72 -5.30 -13.58
N GLU A 107 -15.29 -6.04 -14.61
CA GLU A 107 -15.95 -6.06 -15.92
C GLU A 107 -17.17 -6.99 -15.92
N ASP A 108 -17.03 -8.21 -15.38
CA ASP A 108 -18.13 -9.18 -15.33
C ASP A 108 -19.16 -8.87 -14.22
N TYR A 109 -18.72 -8.28 -13.11
CA TYR A 109 -19.50 -8.03 -11.89
C TYR A 109 -19.30 -6.59 -11.36
N PRO A 110 -19.72 -5.57 -12.12
CA PRO A 110 -19.48 -4.17 -11.78
C PRO A 110 -20.20 -3.72 -10.49
N GLU A 111 -21.14 -4.49 -9.96
CA GLU A 111 -21.85 -4.22 -8.71
C GLU A 111 -21.05 -4.57 -7.45
N LEU A 112 -19.95 -5.32 -7.58
CA LEU A 112 -19.12 -5.73 -6.46
C LEU A 112 -18.08 -4.65 -6.13
N PRO A 113 -18.13 -3.99 -4.96
CA PRO A 113 -17.14 -3.00 -4.57
C PRO A 113 -15.79 -3.58 -4.14
N GLU A 114 -15.75 -4.83 -3.68
CA GLU A 114 -14.53 -5.44 -3.12
C GLU A 114 -13.39 -5.56 -4.16
N PRO A 115 -13.62 -5.99 -5.42
CA PRO A 115 -12.58 -5.98 -6.45
C PRO A 115 -12.00 -4.59 -6.72
N TYR A 116 -12.83 -3.55 -6.75
CA TYR A 116 -12.35 -2.16 -6.90
C TYR A 116 -11.48 -1.74 -5.73
N ASN A 117 -11.87 -2.04 -4.48
CA ASN A 117 -11.06 -1.76 -3.31
C ASN A 117 -9.68 -2.44 -3.38
N ASN A 118 -9.62 -3.71 -3.79
CA ASN A 118 -8.35 -4.42 -3.93
C ASN A 118 -7.46 -3.86 -5.05
N LEU A 119 -8.05 -3.49 -6.19
CA LEU A 119 -7.32 -2.77 -7.24
C LEU A 119 -6.72 -1.46 -6.72
N ALA A 120 -7.47 -0.73 -5.90
CA ALA A 120 -6.97 0.51 -5.30
C ALA A 120 -5.77 0.28 -4.39
N VAL A 121 -5.81 -0.73 -3.52
CA VAL A 121 -4.67 -1.09 -2.66
C VAL A 121 -3.44 -1.43 -3.50
N ILE A 122 -3.61 -2.23 -4.56
CA ILE A 122 -2.51 -2.61 -5.45
C ILE A 122 -1.93 -1.38 -6.18
N TRP A 123 -2.77 -0.49 -6.71
CA TRP A 123 -2.31 0.74 -7.36
C TRP A 123 -1.63 1.69 -6.37
N ALA A 124 -2.14 1.79 -5.14
CA ALA A 124 -1.53 2.60 -4.08
C ALA A 124 -0.13 2.09 -3.71
N GLN A 125 0.05 0.77 -3.62
CA GLN A 125 1.36 0.11 -3.41
C GLN A 125 2.37 0.47 -4.51
N ARG A 126 1.88 0.74 -5.74
CA ARG A 126 2.69 1.18 -6.89
C ARG A 126 2.88 2.69 -6.98
N GLY A 127 2.33 3.47 -6.05
CA GLY A 127 2.34 4.94 -6.11
C GLY A 127 1.37 5.54 -7.14
N GLU A 128 0.51 4.72 -7.75
CA GLU A 128 -0.45 5.11 -8.78
C GLU A 128 -1.74 5.67 -8.13
N TYR A 129 -1.61 6.72 -7.33
CA TYR A 129 -2.67 7.20 -6.42
C TYR A 129 -3.93 7.69 -7.13
N ASP A 130 -3.83 8.24 -8.35
CA ASP A 130 -5.01 8.61 -9.13
C ASP A 130 -5.83 7.40 -9.60
N LYS A 131 -5.17 6.29 -9.96
CA LYS A 131 -5.86 5.04 -10.32
C LYS A 131 -6.53 4.45 -9.08
N ALA A 132 -5.83 4.47 -7.94
CA ALA A 132 -6.37 4.02 -6.67
C ALA A 132 -7.61 4.83 -6.27
N ARG A 133 -7.55 6.17 -6.37
CA ARG A 133 -8.70 7.07 -6.12
C ARG A 133 -9.91 6.65 -6.96
N ARG A 134 -9.74 6.53 -8.28
CA ARG A 134 -10.84 6.19 -9.20
C ARG A 134 -11.47 4.83 -8.89
N ALA A 135 -10.67 3.82 -8.53
CA ALA A 135 -11.22 2.53 -8.12
C ALA A 135 -12.09 2.67 -6.85
N LEU A 136 -11.62 3.39 -5.83
CA LEU A 136 -12.40 3.60 -4.61
C LEU A 136 -13.66 4.41 -4.84
N GLU A 137 -13.62 5.42 -5.73
CA GLU A 137 -14.81 6.15 -6.18
C GLU A 137 -15.83 5.22 -6.83
N LEU A 138 -15.38 4.26 -7.65
CA LEU A 138 -16.25 3.23 -8.23
C LEU A 138 -16.81 2.28 -7.16
N ALA A 139 -16.00 1.85 -6.20
CA ALA A 139 -16.45 1.04 -5.07
C ALA A 139 -17.55 1.75 -4.26
N LEU A 140 -17.42 3.07 -4.05
CA LEU A 140 -18.40 3.88 -3.33
C LEU A 140 -19.63 4.21 -4.18
N ALA A 141 -19.50 4.26 -5.51
CA ALA A 141 -20.65 4.39 -6.40
C ALA A 141 -21.57 3.17 -6.35
N THR A 142 -21.02 1.97 -6.13
CA THR A 142 -21.80 0.73 -5.99
C THR A 142 -22.28 0.50 -4.56
N ARG A 143 -21.47 0.86 -3.56
CA ARG A 143 -21.79 0.73 -2.14
C ARG A 143 -21.34 1.98 -1.34
N PRO A 144 -22.20 3.01 -1.23
CA PRO A 144 -21.84 4.28 -0.57
C PRO A 144 -21.47 4.16 0.91
N ASP A 145 -21.95 3.13 1.61
CA ASP A 145 -21.69 2.84 3.02
C ASP A 145 -20.46 1.93 3.24
N TYR A 146 -19.66 1.68 2.19
CA TYR A 146 -18.47 0.85 2.30
C TYR A 146 -17.34 1.57 3.06
N ALA A 147 -17.37 1.47 4.39
CA ALA A 147 -16.47 2.19 5.29
C ALA A 147 -14.97 2.00 4.97
N ILE A 148 -14.56 0.78 4.60
CA ILE A 148 -13.18 0.48 4.21
C ILE A 148 -12.75 1.30 2.98
N ALA A 149 -13.65 1.51 2.01
CA ALA A 149 -13.33 2.32 0.85
C ALA A 149 -13.17 3.81 1.20
N HIS A 150 -13.94 4.34 2.16
CA HIS A 150 -13.75 5.70 2.67
C HIS A 150 -12.42 5.87 3.42
N GLU A 151 -12.06 4.90 4.26
CA GLU A 151 -10.75 4.87 4.95
C GLU A 151 -9.60 4.90 3.93
N ASN A 152 -9.62 3.96 2.97
CA ASN A 152 -8.60 3.89 1.93
C ASN A 152 -8.56 5.18 1.09
N LEU A 153 -9.72 5.79 0.80
CA LEU A 153 -9.78 7.03 0.02
C LEU A 153 -9.18 8.21 0.80
N GLY A 154 -9.37 8.25 2.12
CA GLY A 154 -8.70 9.19 3.02
C GLY A 154 -7.18 9.07 2.96
N ASP A 155 -6.66 7.85 3.03
CA ASP A 155 -5.22 7.57 2.88
C ASP A 155 -4.69 8.04 1.52
N ILE A 156 -5.44 7.79 0.44
CA ILE A 156 -5.08 8.23 -0.90
C ILE A 156 -5.07 9.76 -1.00
N TYR A 157 -6.08 10.45 -0.46
CA TYR A 157 -6.11 11.91 -0.47
C TYR A 157 -4.98 12.53 0.33
N ALA A 158 -4.62 11.97 1.48
CA ALA A 158 -3.47 12.42 2.24
C ALA A 158 -2.17 12.26 1.44
N ARG A 159 -1.98 11.18 0.69
CA ARG A 159 -0.80 10.99 -0.18
C ARG A 159 -0.75 11.96 -1.35
N LEU A 160 -1.88 12.18 -2.01
CA LEU A 160 -1.99 13.19 -3.07
C LEU A 160 -1.66 14.58 -2.53
N ALA A 161 -2.18 14.94 -1.35
CA ALA A 161 -1.84 16.19 -0.69
C ALA A 161 -0.34 16.28 -0.35
N SER A 162 0.27 15.18 0.12
CA SER A 162 1.71 15.13 0.38
C SER A 162 2.54 15.41 -0.87
N ALA A 163 2.15 14.87 -2.03
CA ALA A 163 2.85 15.11 -3.29
C ALA A 163 2.79 16.59 -3.69
N GLU A 164 1.61 17.21 -3.59
CA GLU A 164 1.43 18.62 -3.90
C GLU A 164 2.15 19.56 -2.92
N TYR A 165 2.16 19.24 -1.61
CA TYR A 165 2.95 20.01 -0.65
C TYR A 165 4.45 19.89 -0.92
N ASP A 166 4.93 18.72 -1.32
CA ASP A 166 6.33 18.53 -1.69
C ASP A 166 6.70 19.39 -2.91
N GLN A 167 5.87 19.39 -3.95
CA GLN A 167 6.04 20.27 -5.11
C GLN A 167 6.04 21.76 -4.71
N ALA A 168 5.12 22.17 -3.84
CA ALA A 168 5.09 23.55 -3.34
C ALA A 168 6.37 23.95 -2.61
N VAL A 169 6.97 23.04 -1.82
CA VAL A 169 8.24 23.29 -1.11
C VAL A 169 9.43 23.31 -2.07
N VAL A 170 9.41 22.50 -3.13
CA VAL A 170 10.43 22.54 -4.19
C VAL A 170 10.43 23.90 -4.90
N LEU A 171 9.24 24.43 -5.22
CA LEU A 171 9.07 25.71 -5.90
C LEU A 171 9.33 26.92 -5.00
N ASP A 172 8.89 26.85 -3.74
CA ASP A 172 9.11 27.89 -2.72
C ASP A 172 9.57 27.26 -1.40
N LYS A 173 10.89 27.27 -1.20
CA LYS A 173 11.53 26.76 0.01
C LYS A 173 11.22 27.57 1.28
N THR A 174 10.58 28.73 1.15
CA THR A 174 10.18 29.57 2.29
C THR A 174 8.71 29.39 2.68
N ASN A 175 7.95 28.58 1.93
CA ASN A 175 6.54 28.28 2.21
C ASN A 175 6.39 27.42 3.48
N ARG A 176 6.39 28.09 4.64
CA ARG A 176 6.26 27.44 5.95
C ARG A 176 4.97 26.63 6.08
N SER A 177 3.86 27.10 5.48
CA SER A 177 2.59 26.40 5.52
C SER A 177 2.68 25.02 4.85
N ALA A 178 3.26 24.95 3.65
CA ALA A 178 3.44 23.68 2.94
C ALA A 178 4.40 22.75 3.70
N GLN A 179 5.49 23.28 4.26
CA GLN A 179 6.44 22.51 5.07
C GLN A 179 5.77 21.88 6.30
N THR A 180 4.98 22.65 7.05
CA THR A 180 4.26 22.14 8.23
C THR A 180 3.24 21.07 7.85
N LYS A 181 2.42 21.31 6.83
CA LYS A 181 1.40 20.34 6.40
C LYS A 181 2.03 19.06 5.84
N LEU A 182 3.10 19.17 5.07
CA LEU A 182 3.87 18.02 4.59
C LEU A 182 4.42 17.18 5.74
N ALA A 183 4.97 17.81 6.78
CA ALA A 183 5.47 17.12 7.96
C ALA A 183 4.36 16.35 8.69
N LEU A 184 3.19 16.98 8.90
CA LEU A 184 2.05 16.34 9.54
C LEU A 184 1.50 15.15 8.75
N VAL A 185 1.38 15.28 7.43
CA VAL A 185 0.93 14.17 6.58
C VAL A 185 1.95 13.03 6.57
N ARG A 186 3.25 13.33 6.60
CA ARG A 186 4.28 12.29 6.74
C ARG A 186 4.20 11.59 8.09
N GLU A 187 3.93 12.32 9.16
CA GLU A 187 3.75 11.76 10.51
C GLU A 187 2.53 10.82 10.59
N LEU A 188 1.42 11.17 9.92
CA LEU A 188 0.23 10.32 9.82
C LEU A 188 0.56 8.89 9.37
N PHE A 189 1.50 8.74 8.42
CA PHE A 189 1.91 7.44 7.89
C PHE A 189 3.16 6.84 8.55
N ALA A 190 3.83 7.58 9.43
CA ALA A 190 5.01 7.09 10.15
C ALA A 190 4.62 6.22 11.35
N VAL A 191 3.40 6.38 11.87
CA VAL A 191 2.88 5.57 12.97
C VAL A 191 2.13 4.37 12.39
N ALA A 192 2.77 3.19 12.36
CA ALA A 192 2.04 1.94 12.16
C ALA A 192 0.96 1.80 13.27
N PRO A 193 -0.24 1.27 12.98
CA PRO A 193 -1.21 0.98 14.03
C PRO A 193 -0.54 0.06 15.05
N SER A 194 -0.31 0.57 16.25
CA SER A 194 0.36 -0.20 17.29
C SER A 194 -0.50 -1.41 17.62
N SER A 195 -0.02 -2.62 17.33
CA SER A 195 -0.56 -3.86 17.90
C SER A 195 -0.24 -4.02 19.39
N THR A 196 0.22 -2.96 20.06
CA THR A 196 0.34 -2.92 21.51
C THR A 196 -0.98 -2.45 22.11
N ALA A 197 -1.95 -3.37 22.17
CA ALA A 197 -2.84 -3.36 23.33
C ALA A 197 -1.94 -3.38 24.58
N PRO A 198 -2.13 -2.48 25.56
CA PRO A 198 -1.38 -2.57 26.81
C PRO A 198 -1.75 -3.91 27.44
N LYS A 199 -0.75 -4.81 27.60
CA LYS A 199 -0.90 -5.98 28.48
C LYS A 199 -1.43 -5.47 29.82
N PRO A 200 -2.47 -6.09 30.41
CA PRO A 200 -2.84 -5.78 31.79
C PRO A 200 -1.59 -5.96 32.64
N SER A 201 -1.14 -4.88 33.26
CA SER A 201 -0.03 -4.93 34.20
C SER A 201 -0.42 -5.88 35.33
N GLU A 202 0.29 -7.00 35.45
CA GLU A 202 0.15 -7.90 36.59
C GLU A 202 0.34 -7.10 37.88
N PRO A 203 -0.53 -7.28 38.90
CA PRO A 203 -0.36 -6.58 40.16
C PRO A 203 0.96 -7.02 40.79
N LYS A 204 1.82 -6.04 41.08
CA LYS A 204 3.06 -6.25 41.84
C LYS A 204 2.71 -6.99 43.16
N PRO A 205 3.41 -8.07 43.55
CA PRO A 205 3.14 -8.77 44.79
C PRO A 205 3.35 -7.83 45.98
N ALA A 206 2.37 -7.74 46.87
CA ALA A 206 2.50 -7.01 48.12
C ALA A 206 3.64 -7.60 48.97
N PRO A 207 4.46 -6.77 49.64
CA PRO A 207 5.51 -7.28 50.52
C PRO A 207 4.89 -8.04 51.70
N ALA A 208 5.42 -9.22 51.98
CA ALA A 208 4.98 -10.07 53.08
C ALA A 208 5.07 -9.32 54.43
N PRO A 209 4.08 -9.49 55.33
CA PRO A 209 4.12 -8.84 56.64
C PRO A 209 5.24 -9.42 57.49
N LYS A 210 6.03 -8.53 58.12
CA LYS A 210 7.07 -8.91 59.08
C LYS A 210 6.44 -9.62 60.30
N PRO A 211 7.10 -10.64 60.86
CA PRO A 211 6.60 -11.32 62.05
C PRO A 211 6.61 -10.36 63.25
N LYS A 212 5.52 -10.35 64.00
CA LYS A 212 5.42 -9.65 65.29
C LYS A 212 6.34 -10.34 66.30
N GLN A 213 7.08 -9.56 67.06
CA GLN A 213 7.71 -10.01 68.32
C GLN A 213 6.62 -10.34 69.34
#